data_AF-A0A0E9LXT6-F1
#
_entry.id   AF-A0A0E9LXT6-F1
#
_cell.length_a   1.000
_cell.length_b   1.000
_cell.length_c   1.000
_cell.angle_alpha   90.00
_cell.angle_beta   90.00
_cell.angle_gamma   90.00
#
_symmetry.space_group_name_H-M   'P 1'
#
loop_
_entity.id
_entity.type
_entity.pdbx_description
1 polymer ?
#
loop_
_entity_poly.entity_id
_entity_poly.type
_entity_poly.pdbx_seq_one_letter_code
_entity_poly.pdbx_strand_id
1 'polypeptide(L)'
;MGKFKSHILVCGGTGCRASRGEEIVENLQAALQENGLHKEVQVVRTGCFGFCEKGPVVKMVPDNTFYVHVEPEDASELVLEHMVKGRKVERLLYLDPETKERISDSKHMGFYKKQYRIALRNCGFINPENIDEYIARDGYAALGKALVDMQPDAVIQMIKASGLRGRGGGGFPTGLKWELTRKSVADQKYVVCNADEGDPGAFMDRSILEGDPHSVLEAMAICGYCIGADTGLIYIRAEYPLAIQRLKTAIDQARDYGVLGNDIFGTGFNFDVEIRYGAGAFVCGEETALIHSMEGLRGEPTVKPPFPAERGYKDKPTNVNNVETLANIAPILLKGSECSVRSVMKRAKEPRFLPWPGRSTMWGLLRYPWALPCAKLFLILAEVSKAAKSSRPCRRVDLRGAA
;
A
#
# COMPACT_ATOMS: atom_id res chain seq x y z
N MET A 1 -12.40 16.65 -9.85
CA MET A 1 -13.27 15.65 -10.52
C MET A 1 -14.57 16.25 -11.11
N GLY A 2 -14.60 17.51 -11.56
CA GLY A 2 -15.85 18.15 -12.03
C GLY A 2 -16.13 18.09 -13.54
N LYS A 3 -15.29 17.41 -14.33
CA LYS A 3 -15.33 17.49 -15.81
C LYS A 3 -15.97 16.29 -16.51
N PHE A 4 -15.99 15.12 -15.86
CA PHE A 4 -16.51 13.87 -16.41
C PHE A 4 -17.67 13.35 -15.54
N LYS A 5 -18.72 12.81 -16.19
CA LYS A 5 -19.91 12.27 -15.53
C LYS A 5 -19.67 10.87 -14.97
N SER A 6 -18.85 10.07 -15.65
CA SER A 6 -18.56 8.69 -15.28
C SER A 6 -17.06 8.40 -15.41
N HIS A 7 -16.59 7.41 -14.65
CA HIS A 7 -15.19 6.97 -14.72
C HIS A 7 -15.12 5.44 -14.85
N ILE A 8 -14.19 4.98 -15.69
CA ILE A 8 -13.83 3.57 -15.85
C ILE A 8 -12.47 3.38 -15.18
N LEU A 9 -12.46 2.77 -14.01
CA LEU A 9 -11.24 2.51 -13.25
C LEU A 9 -10.64 1.17 -13.68
N VAL A 10 -9.42 1.18 -14.20
CA VAL A 10 -8.71 -0.02 -14.63
C VAL A 10 -7.56 -0.29 -13.67
N CYS A 11 -7.45 -1.53 -13.19
CA CYS A 11 -6.39 -1.93 -12.28
C CYS A 11 -5.01 -1.78 -12.93
N GLY A 12 -4.19 -0.85 -12.45
CA GLY A 12 -2.84 -0.57 -12.94
C GLY A 12 -1.73 -1.19 -12.09
N GLY A 13 -2.02 -2.19 -11.25
CA GLY A 13 -1.02 -2.93 -10.49
C GLY A 13 -0.22 -3.89 -11.37
N THR A 14 0.99 -4.25 -10.94
CA THR A 14 1.93 -5.10 -11.73
C THR A 14 1.27 -6.38 -12.30
N GLY A 15 0.43 -7.08 -11.52
CA GLY A 15 -0.25 -8.29 -11.98
C GLY A 15 -1.22 -8.04 -13.16
N CYS A 16 -2.02 -6.98 -13.11
CA CYS A 16 -2.95 -6.66 -14.19
C CYS A 16 -2.23 -6.09 -15.42
N ARG A 17 -1.13 -5.34 -15.23
CA ARG A 17 -0.28 -4.89 -16.35
C ARG A 17 0.34 -6.07 -17.10
N ALA A 18 0.80 -7.09 -16.37
CA ALA A 18 1.31 -8.32 -16.98
C ALA A 18 0.23 -9.12 -17.72
N SER A 19 -1.05 -8.90 -17.41
CA SER A 19 -2.20 -9.55 -18.05
C SER A 19 -2.88 -8.65 -19.09
N ARG A 20 -2.11 -7.94 -19.92
CA ARG A 20 -2.62 -7.05 -20.99
C ARG A 20 -3.45 -5.86 -20.51
N GLY A 21 -3.23 -5.39 -19.27
CA GLY A 21 -3.96 -4.25 -18.71
C GLY A 21 -3.80 -2.93 -19.46
N GLU A 22 -2.69 -2.73 -20.18
CA GLU A 22 -2.49 -1.53 -21.00
C GLU A 22 -3.39 -1.52 -22.24
N GLU A 23 -3.45 -2.65 -22.94
CA GLU A 23 -4.32 -2.84 -24.10
C GLU A 23 -5.80 -2.64 -23.73
N ILE A 24 -6.22 -3.05 -22.53
CA ILE A 24 -7.58 -2.78 -22.02
C ILE A 24 -7.84 -1.27 -21.92
N VAL A 25 -6.89 -0.50 -21.40
CA VAL A 25 -7.04 0.97 -21.27
C VAL A 25 -7.14 1.62 -22.65
N GLU A 26 -6.22 1.26 -23.55
CA GLU A 26 -6.18 1.78 -24.92
C GLU A 26 -7.47 1.47 -25.68
N ASN A 27 -7.94 0.21 -25.63
CA ASN A 27 -9.17 -0.22 -26.30
C ASN A 27 -10.41 0.45 -25.70
N LEU A 28 -10.47 0.65 -24.37
CA LEU A 28 -11.57 1.38 -23.74
C LEU A 28 -11.59 2.84 -24.18
N GLN A 29 -10.43 3.49 -24.27
CA GLN A 29 -10.33 4.87 -24.75
C GLN A 29 -10.76 4.98 -26.22
N ALA A 30 -10.30 4.07 -27.08
CA ALA A 30 -10.71 4.01 -28.48
C ALA A 30 -12.23 3.80 -28.62
N ALA A 31 -12.80 2.84 -27.89
CA ALA A 31 -14.23 2.57 -27.91
C ALA A 31 -15.06 3.77 -27.40
N LEU A 32 -14.59 4.49 -26.39
CA LEU A 32 -15.25 5.73 -25.93
C LEU A 32 -15.17 6.84 -26.98
N GLN A 33 -14.08 6.93 -27.74
CA GLN A 33 -13.94 7.91 -28.81
C GLN A 33 -14.89 7.61 -29.97
N GLU A 34 -14.96 6.35 -30.42
CA GLU A 34 -15.86 5.89 -31.48
C GLU A 34 -17.34 6.14 -31.14
N ASN A 35 -17.71 6.00 -29.88
CA ASN A 35 -19.08 6.21 -29.40
C ASN A 35 -19.35 7.66 -28.94
N GLY A 36 -18.41 8.59 -29.14
CA GLY A 36 -18.60 10.01 -28.79
C GLY A 36 -18.62 10.32 -27.28
N LEU A 37 -18.26 9.36 -26.42
CA LEU A 37 -18.32 9.46 -24.96
C LEU A 37 -17.03 9.95 -24.29
N HIS A 38 -15.94 10.12 -25.05
CA HIS A 38 -14.62 10.54 -24.54
C HIS A 38 -14.59 11.87 -23.76
N LYS A 39 -15.61 12.72 -23.92
CA LYS A 39 -15.76 13.99 -23.15
C LYS A 39 -16.54 13.83 -21.85
N GLU A 40 -17.29 12.74 -21.71
CA GLU A 40 -18.19 12.49 -20.57
C GLU A 40 -17.67 11.38 -19.66
N VAL A 41 -16.89 10.45 -20.21
CA VAL A 41 -16.35 9.29 -19.50
C VAL A 41 -14.83 9.32 -19.55
N GLN A 42 -14.20 9.18 -18.38
CA GLN A 42 -12.74 9.10 -18.27
C GLN A 42 -12.30 7.68 -17.91
N VAL A 43 -11.32 7.14 -18.64
CA VAL A 43 -10.61 5.92 -18.23
C VAL A 43 -9.46 6.33 -17.31
N VAL A 44 -9.44 5.78 -16.10
CA VAL A 44 -8.44 6.10 -15.06
C VAL A 44 -7.71 4.83 -14.67
N ARG A 45 -6.37 4.87 -14.74
CA ARG A 45 -5.53 3.79 -14.22
C ARG A 45 -5.35 3.98 -12.72
N THR A 46 -5.76 2.98 -11.94
CA THR A 46 -5.68 3.05 -10.47
C THR A 46 -4.57 2.16 -9.93
N GLY A 47 -4.29 2.29 -8.63
CA GLY A 47 -3.54 1.27 -7.90
C GLY A 47 -4.21 -0.12 -7.92
N CYS A 48 -3.56 -1.11 -7.31
CA CYS A 48 -4.06 -2.48 -7.25
C CYS A 48 -5.35 -2.60 -6.40
N PHE A 49 -6.36 -3.31 -6.93
CA PHE A 49 -7.59 -3.65 -6.19
C PHE A 49 -7.43 -4.79 -5.19
N GLY A 50 -6.30 -5.51 -5.22
CA GLY A 50 -5.96 -6.60 -4.30
C GLY A 50 -6.57 -7.97 -4.61
N PHE A 51 -7.42 -8.09 -5.64
CA PHE A 51 -8.04 -9.33 -6.08
C PHE A 51 -7.37 -9.90 -7.34
N CYS A 52 -6.06 -10.16 -7.24
CA CYS A 52 -5.20 -10.49 -8.37
C CYS A 52 -5.67 -11.74 -9.14
N GLU A 53 -6.27 -12.72 -8.46
CA GLU A 53 -6.82 -13.92 -9.11
C GLU A 53 -7.90 -13.61 -10.16
N LYS A 54 -8.69 -12.56 -9.92
CA LYS A 54 -9.80 -12.14 -10.77
C LYS A 54 -9.41 -11.00 -11.71
N GLY A 55 -8.11 -10.70 -11.79
CA GLY A 55 -7.57 -9.72 -12.72
C GLY A 55 -7.58 -10.21 -14.18
N PRO A 56 -7.51 -9.29 -15.15
CA PRO A 56 -7.64 -7.83 -15.02
C PRO A 56 -9.02 -7.40 -14.51
N VAL A 57 -9.03 -6.36 -13.68
CA VAL A 57 -10.23 -5.82 -13.04
C VAL A 57 -10.55 -4.44 -13.60
N VAL A 58 -11.82 -4.23 -13.92
CA VAL A 58 -12.38 -2.92 -14.31
C VAL A 58 -13.54 -2.57 -13.39
N LYS A 59 -13.57 -1.35 -12.89
CA LYS A 59 -14.66 -0.84 -12.05
C LYS A 59 -15.30 0.40 -12.66
N MET A 60 -16.62 0.39 -12.76
CA MET A 60 -17.41 1.52 -13.26
C MET A 60 -17.86 2.42 -12.09
N VAL A 61 -17.75 3.73 -12.26
CA VAL A 61 -18.19 4.75 -11.30
C VAL A 61 -19.11 5.73 -12.03
N PRO A 62 -20.30 6.09 -11.50
CA PRO A 62 -20.76 5.92 -10.11
C PRO A 62 -21.50 4.60 -9.76
N ASP A 63 -21.86 3.78 -10.75
CA ASP A 63 -22.65 2.54 -10.56
C ASP A 63 -21.96 1.49 -9.65
N ASN A 64 -20.66 1.66 -9.37
CA ASN A 64 -19.84 0.77 -8.54
C ASN A 64 -19.76 -0.69 -9.04
N THR A 65 -20.13 -0.95 -10.29
CA THR A 65 -20.03 -2.28 -10.88
C THR A 65 -18.59 -2.70 -11.10
N PHE A 66 -18.30 -3.93 -10.71
CA PHE A 66 -16.98 -4.53 -10.70
C PHE A 66 -16.94 -5.70 -11.69
N TYR A 67 -16.09 -5.56 -12.71
CA TYR A 67 -15.85 -6.55 -13.74
C TYR A 67 -14.54 -7.28 -13.48
N VAL A 68 -14.57 -8.59 -13.66
CA VAL A 68 -13.45 -9.51 -13.43
C VAL A 68 -13.07 -10.23 -14.71
N HIS A 69 -11.80 -10.66 -14.80
CA HIS A 69 -11.26 -11.36 -15.96
C HIS A 69 -11.53 -10.62 -17.29
N VAL A 70 -11.40 -9.29 -17.26
CA VAL A 70 -11.62 -8.46 -18.44
C VAL A 70 -10.45 -8.66 -19.40
N GLU A 71 -10.75 -8.94 -20.66
CA GLU A 71 -9.79 -9.03 -21.75
C GLU A 71 -9.83 -7.75 -22.62
N PRO A 72 -8.76 -7.40 -23.36
CA PRO A 72 -8.74 -6.25 -24.25
C PRO A 72 -9.90 -6.22 -25.25
N GLU A 73 -10.35 -7.39 -25.70
CA GLU A 73 -11.43 -7.58 -26.65
C GLU A 73 -12.81 -7.23 -26.06
N ASP A 74 -12.95 -7.24 -24.73
CA ASP A 74 -14.19 -6.92 -24.03
C ASP A 74 -14.49 -5.41 -23.98
N ALA A 75 -13.51 -4.56 -24.31
CA ALA A 75 -13.62 -3.11 -24.15
C ALA A 75 -14.80 -2.50 -24.91
N SER A 76 -15.01 -2.91 -26.16
CA SER A 76 -16.13 -2.42 -26.99
C SER A 76 -17.49 -2.86 -26.43
N GLU A 77 -17.60 -4.10 -25.92
CA GLU A 77 -18.83 -4.58 -25.27
C GLU A 77 -19.10 -3.82 -23.98
N LEU A 78 -18.08 -3.56 -23.15
CA LEU A 78 -18.20 -2.79 -21.92
C LEU A 78 -18.70 -1.36 -22.19
N VAL A 79 -18.16 -0.69 -23.20
CA VAL A 79 -18.60 0.66 -23.57
C VAL A 79 -20.03 0.63 -24.12
N LEU A 80 -20.34 -0.26 -25.06
CA LEU A 80 -21.65 -0.33 -25.69
C LEU A 80 -22.76 -0.75 -24.72
N GLU A 81 -22.56 -1.82 -23.95
CA GLU A 81 -23.59 -2.31 -23.04
C GLU A 81 -23.69 -1.43 -21.78
N HIS A 82 -22.58 -1.13 -21.13
CA HIS A 82 -22.64 -0.39 -19.86
C HIS A 82 -22.76 1.11 -20.07
N MET A 83 -21.84 1.73 -20.83
CA MET A 83 -21.79 3.20 -20.92
C MET A 83 -22.89 3.76 -21.83
N VAL A 84 -23.19 3.10 -22.97
CA VAL A 84 -24.21 3.57 -23.92
C VAL A 84 -25.61 3.08 -23.54
N LYS A 85 -25.78 1.78 -23.28
CA LYS A 85 -27.12 1.19 -23.03
C LYS A 85 -27.51 1.12 -21.55
N GLY A 86 -26.59 1.37 -20.62
CA GLY A 86 -26.85 1.29 -19.17
C GLY A 86 -27.06 -0.13 -18.63
N ARG A 87 -26.65 -1.17 -19.38
CA ARG A 87 -26.81 -2.59 -19.00
C ARG A 87 -25.49 -3.17 -18.54
N LYS A 88 -25.54 -3.99 -17.48
CA LYS A 88 -24.34 -4.67 -16.98
C LYS A 88 -23.99 -5.85 -17.89
N VAL A 89 -22.71 -5.97 -18.21
CA VAL A 89 -22.19 -7.16 -18.90
C VAL A 89 -22.14 -8.33 -17.93
N GLU A 90 -23.24 -9.09 -17.86
CA GLU A 90 -23.45 -10.16 -16.87
C GLU A 90 -22.27 -11.15 -16.85
N ARG A 91 -21.76 -11.58 -18.01
CA ARG A 91 -20.68 -12.57 -18.10
C ARG A 91 -19.40 -12.16 -17.36
N LEU A 92 -19.12 -10.86 -17.29
CA LEU A 92 -17.93 -10.28 -16.65
C LEU A 92 -18.14 -9.95 -15.17
N LEU A 93 -19.36 -10.10 -14.64
CA LEU A 93 -19.60 -9.94 -13.20
C LEU A 93 -19.02 -11.12 -12.42
N TYR A 94 -18.56 -10.82 -11.20
CA TYR A 94 -18.04 -11.84 -10.30
C TYR A 94 -19.14 -12.85 -9.96
N LEU A 95 -18.86 -14.13 -10.21
CA LEU A 95 -19.72 -15.24 -9.80
C LEU A 95 -19.30 -15.70 -8.40
N ASP A 96 -20.20 -15.56 -7.43
CA ASP A 96 -19.95 -16.06 -6.09
C ASP A 96 -19.82 -17.60 -6.11
N PRO A 97 -18.70 -18.16 -5.60
CA PRO A 97 -18.46 -19.58 -5.66
C PRO A 97 -19.44 -20.39 -4.79
N GLU A 98 -19.99 -19.79 -3.72
CA GLU A 98 -20.92 -20.42 -2.78
C GLU A 98 -22.36 -20.29 -3.28
N THR A 99 -22.83 -19.07 -3.57
CA THR A 99 -24.23 -18.82 -3.92
C THR A 99 -24.54 -19.03 -5.40
N LYS A 100 -23.52 -19.05 -6.27
CA LYS A 100 -23.64 -19.04 -7.75
C LYS A 100 -24.38 -17.81 -8.30
N GLU A 101 -24.46 -16.74 -7.51
CA GLU A 101 -25.06 -15.48 -7.94
C GLU A 101 -23.99 -14.55 -8.52
N ARG A 102 -24.39 -13.71 -9.47
CA ARG A 102 -23.54 -12.66 -10.02
C ARG A 102 -23.60 -11.43 -9.13
N ILE A 103 -22.45 -11.02 -8.61
CA ILE A 103 -22.30 -9.86 -7.73
C ILE A 103 -21.66 -8.73 -8.53
N SER A 104 -22.37 -7.61 -8.63
CA SER A 104 -21.87 -6.42 -9.32
C SER A 104 -21.09 -5.47 -8.41
N ASP A 105 -21.49 -5.28 -7.15
CA ASP A 105 -20.74 -4.42 -6.23
C ASP A 105 -19.70 -5.21 -5.43
N SER A 106 -18.44 -4.78 -5.56
CA SER A 106 -17.30 -5.23 -4.74
C SER A 106 -17.60 -5.36 -3.24
N LYS A 107 -18.42 -4.48 -2.65
CA LYS A 107 -18.77 -4.51 -1.22
C LYS A 107 -19.54 -5.75 -0.78
N HIS A 108 -20.26 -6.38 -1.72
CA HIS A 108 -21.05 -7.58 -1.47
C HIS A 108 -20.28 -8.87 -1.73
N MET A 109 -19.09 -8.79 -2.33
CA MET A 109 -18.23 -9.96 -2.55
C MET A 109 -17.68 -10.47 -1.21
N GLY A 110 -17.81 -11.77 -0.97
CA GLY A 110 -17.29 -12.42 0.25
C GLY A 110 -15.82 -12.11 0.53
N PHE A 111 -15.02 -11.90 -0.52
CA PHE A 111 -13.63 -11.49 -0.44
C PHE A 111 -13.44 -10.13 0.27
N TYR A 112 -14.16 -9.09 -0.13
CA TYR A 112 -13.99 -7.73 0.40
C TYR A 112 -14.78 -7.47 1.67
N LYS A 113 -15.97 -8.09 1.83
CA LYS A 113 -16.91 -7.84 2.94
C LYS A 113 -16.28 -8.00 4.34
N LYS A 114 -15.28 -8.86 4.48
CA LYS A 114 -14.61 -9.16 5.75
C LYS A 114 -13.32 -8.35 5.98
N GLN A 115 -12.92 -7.49 5.04
CA GLN A 115 -11.64 -6.79 5.07
C GLN A 115 -11.77 -5.35 5.57
N TYR A 116 -10.79 -4.94 6.39
CA TYR A 116 -10.59 -3.53 6.77
C TYR A 116 -9.28 -3.05 6.15
N ARG A 117 -9.39 -2.19 5.13
CA ARG A 117 -8.26 -1.70 4.34
C ARG A 117 -7.80 -0.32 4.84
N ILE A 118 -6.96 -0.31 5.87
CA ILE A 118 -6.40 0.94 6.44
C ILE A 118 -5.16 1.39 5.66
N ALA A 119 -4.12 0.55 5.59
CA ALA A 119 -2.91 0.82 4.82
C ALA A 119 -3.18 0.91 3.30
N LEU A 120 -4.12 0.09 2.80
CA LEU A 120 -4.49 0.02 1.38
C LEU A 120 -5.76 0.83 1.05
N ARG A 121 -6.08 1.87 1.84
CA ARG A 121 -7.35 2.62 1.77
C ARG A 121 -7.59 3.32 0.43
N ASN A 122 -6.53 3.72 -0.26
CA ASN A 122 -6.60 4.42 -1.54
C ASN A 122 -6.28 3.51 -2.74
N CYS A 123 -5.64 2.36 -2.53
CA CYS A 123 -5.30 1.44 -3.61
C CYS A 123 -6.57 0.94 -4.34
N GLY A 124 -6.66 1.22 -5.64
CA GLY A 124 -7.83 0.92 -6.47
C GLY A 124 -8.92 2.01 -6.47
N PHE A 125 -8.69 3.14 -5.79
CA PHE A 125 -9.61 4.26 -5.76
C PHE A 125 -9.02 5.56 -6.31
N ILE A 126 -7.69 5.68 -6.31
CA ILE A 126 -6.98 6.83 -6.88
C ILE A 126 -6.08 6.41 -8.02
N ASN A 127 -5.80 7.34 -8.91
CA ASN A 127 -4.63 7.34 -9.76
C ASN A 127 -3.37 7.65 -8.92
N PRO A 128 -2.43 6.71 -8.76
CA PRO A 128 -1.24 6.90 -7.93
C PRO A 128 -0.24 7.92 -8.52
N GLU A 129 -0.41 8.34 -9.76
CA GLU A 129 0.44 9.33 -10.44
C GLU A 129 -0.21 10.73 -10.44
N ASN A 130 -1.29 10.93 -9.69
CA ASN A 130 -1.97 12.21 -9.54
C ASN A 130 -2.15 12.59 -8.06
N ILE A 131 -1.30 13.50 -7.58
CA ILE A 131 -1.35 14.02 -6.21
C ILE A 131 -2.71 14.64 -5.83
N ASP A 132 -3.44 15.25 -6.76
CA ASP A 132 -4.75 15.85 -6.49
C ASP A 132 -5.77 14.83 -5.99
N GLU A 133 -5.71 13.59 -6.49
CA GLU A 133 -6.59 12.52 -6.05
C GLU A 133 -6.25 12.02 -4.65
N TYR A 134 -4.97 12.10 -4.26
CA TYR A 134 -4.56 11.85 -2.88
C TYR A 134 -5.07 12.96 -1.95
N ILE A 135 -4.87 14.23 -2.31
CA ILE A 135 -5.33 15.39 -1.53
C ILE A 135 -6.86 15.39 -1.39
N ALA A 136 -7.60 15.07 -2.46
CA ALA A 136 -9.06 14.97 -2.43
C ALA A 136 -9.59 13.88 -1.47
N ARG A 137 -8.72 13.00 -0.98
CA ARG A 137 -9.03 11.94 0.00
C ARG A 137 -8.30 12.15 1.32
N ASP A 138 -8.23 13.41 1.75
CA ASP A 138 -7.59 13.86 2.99
C ASP A 138 -6.06 13.67 3.00
N GLY A 139 -5.43 13.53 1.83
CA GLY A 139 -3.99 13.43 1.70
C GLY A 139 -3.28 14.70 2.16
N TYR A 140 -2.18 14.56 2.88
CA TYR A 140 -1.40 15.65 3.50
C TYR A 140 -2.12 16.43 4.62
N ALA A 141 -3.40 16.15 4.88
CA ALA A 141 -4.11 16.73 6.02
C ALA A 141 -3.53 16.26 7.36
N ALA A 142 -2.97 15.04 7.43
CA ALA A 142 -2.34 14.55 8.66
C ALA A 142 -1.00 15.26 8.91
N LEU A 143 -0.24 15.53 7.84
CA LEU A 143 0.98 16.34 7.91
C LEU A 143 0.65 17.77 8.36
N GLY A 144 -0.36 18.41 7.77
CA GLY A 144 -0.80 19.75 8.16
C GLY A 144 -1.19 19.81 9.64
N LYS A 145 -2.01 18.86 10.09
CA LYS A 145 -2.38 18.73 11.51
C LYS A 145 -1.17 18.51 12.42
N ALA A 146 -0.21 17.68 12.00
CA ALA A 146 0.98 17.39 12.79
C ALA A 146 1.87 18.64 12.94
N LEU A 147 2.06 19.41 11.87
CA LEU A 147 2.96 20.58 11.86
C LEU A 147 2.34 21.83 12.48
N VAL A 148 1.04 22.06 12.27
CA VAL A 148 0.36 23.30 12.69
C VAL A 148 -0.28 23.16 14.07
N ASP A 149 -0.93 22.04 14.34
CA ASP A 149 -1.79 21.89 15.52
C ASP A 149 -1.15 21.09 16.66
N MET A 150 -0.02 20.42 16.41
CA MET A 150 0.55 19.44 17.33
C MET A 150 2.04 19.64 17.58
N GLN A 151 2.45 19.39 18.82
CA GLN A 151 3.87 19.28 19.15
C GLN A 151 4.39 17.88 18.81
N PRO A 152 5.68 17.72 18.45
CA PRO A 152 6.28 16.43 18.11
C PRO A 152 6.01 15.32 19.13
N ASP A 153 6.15 15.64 20.43
CA ASP A 153 5.93 14.68 21.51
C ASP A 153 4.46 14.24 21.61
N ALA A 154 3.50 15.12 21.30
CA ALA A 154 2.08 14.78 21.27
C ALA A 154 1.75 13.82 20.12
N VAL A 155 2.37 14.01 18.95
CA VAL A 155 2.25 13.07 17.82
C VAL A 155 2.81 11.70 18.22
N ILE A 156 4.00 11.65 18.83
CA ILE A 156 4.61 10.41 19.30
C ILE A 156 3.70 9.71 20.33
N GLN A 157 3.14 10.42 21.30
CA GLN A 157 2.21 9.81 22.26
C GLN A 157 0.95 9.28 21.58
N MET A 158 0.43 9.96 20.55
CA MET A 158 -0.71 9.45 19.78
C MET A 158 -0.37 8.14 19.06
N ILE A 159 0.80 8.04 18.43
CA ILE A 159 1.28 6.79 17.81
C ILE A 159 1.52 5.71 18.86
N LYS A 160 2.04 6.03 20.05
CA LYS A 160 2.16 5.06 21.15
C LYS A 160 0.80 4.55 21.63
N ALA A 161 -0.16 5.44 21.86
CA ALA A 161 -1.51 5.10 22.28
C ALA A 161 -2.24 4.22 21.26
N SER A 162 -1.96 4.42 19.97
CA SER A 162 -2.45 3.61 18.85
C SER A 162 -2.03 2.12 18.95
N GLY A 163 -0.94 1.82 19.67
CA GLY A 163 -0.38 0.47 19.74
C GLY A 163 0.15 -0.04 18.40
N LEU A 164 0.46 0.83 17.44
CA LEU A 164 1.06 0.45 16.16
C LEU A 164 2.42 -0.23 16.40
N ARG A 165 2.56 -1.44 15.88
CA ARG A 165 3.80 -2.22 15.90
C ARG A 165 4.36 -2.31 14.49
N GLY A 166 5.68 -2.32 14.38
CA GLY A 166 6.38 -2.44 13.10
C GLY A 166 5.93 -3.68 12.32
N ARG A 167 5.65 -3.50 11.04
CA ARG A 167 5.04 -4.51 10.17
C ARG A 167 6.02 -5.35 9.36
N GLY A 168 7.30 -4.97 9.31
CA GLY A 168 8.38 -5.77 8.72
C GLY A 168 8.84 -6.96 9.58
N GLY A 169 7.93 -7.65 10.27
CA GLY A 169 8.23 -8.88 11.02
C GLY A 169 8.49 -8.70 12.53
N GLY A 170 9.47 -7.88 12.91
CA GLY A 170 9.94 -7.78 14.31
C GLY A 170 8.93 -7.23 15.33
N GLY A 171 7.89 -6.51 14.86
CA GLY A 171 6.78 -6.10 15.73
C GLY A 171 7.17 -5.15 16.86
N PHE A 172 8.26 -4.38 16.74
CA PHE A 172 8.63 -3.41 17.77
C PHE A 172 7.61 -2.25 17.84
N PRO A 173 7.26 -1.71 19.03
CA PRO A 173 6.31 -0.60 19.12
C PRO A 173 6.83 0.66 18.41
N THR A 174 6.10 1.13 17.39
CA THR A 174 6.54 2.20 16.48
C THR A 174 6.75 3.52 17.22
N GLY A 175 5.78 3.90 18.06
CA GLY A 175 5.87 5.14 18.84
C GLY A 175 7.01 5.12 19.86
N LEU A 176 7.38 3.96 20.40
CA LEU A 176 8.58 3.83 21.25
C LEU A 176 9.85 3.99 20.42
N LYS A 177 9.90 3.42 19.20
CA LYS A 177 11.04 3.60 18.29
C LYS A 177 11.28 5.07 17.98
N TRP A 178 10.21 5.82 17.69
CA TRP A 178 10.27 7.26 17.42
C TRP A 178 10.73 8.04 18.66
N GLU A 179 10.21 7.71 19.84
CA GLU A 179 10.64 8.33 21.10
C GLU A 179 12.13 8.13 21.38
N LEU A 180 12.65 6.92 21.16
CA LEU A 180 14.07 6.62 21.34
C LEU A 180 14.94 7.44 20.39
N THR A 181 14.63 7.47 19.09
CA THR A 181 15.40 8.28 18.12
C THR A 181 15.28 9.78 18.38
N ARG A 182 14.13 10.26 18.87
CA ARG A 182 13.96 11.67 19.26
C ARG A 182 14.89 12.04 20.43
N LYS A 183 15.01 11.17 21.42
CA LYS A 183 15.84 11.37 22.62
C LYS A 183 17.35 11.34 22.32
N SER A 184 17.77 10.66 21.25
CA SER A 184 19.17 10.67 20.82
C SER A 184 19.58 12.07 20.34
N VAL A 185 20.63 12.62 20.95
CA VAL A 185 21.16 13.95 20.63
C VAL A 185 22.14 13.83 19.46
N ALA A 186 21.84 14.50 18.36
CA ALA A 186 22.71 14.63 17.20
C ALA A 186 22.39 15.91 16.43
N ASP A 187 23.39 16.40 15.71
CA ASP A 187 23.31 17.48 14.70
C ASP A 187 22.45 17.10 13.50
N GLN A 188 22.39 15.80 13.17
CA GLN A 188 21.60 15.28 12.07
C GLN A 188 20.91 13.97 12.43
N LYS A 189 19.72 13.76 11.88
CA LYS A 189 18.94 12.52 12.04
C LYS A 189 18.31 12.11 10.72
N TYR A 190 18.02 10.82 10.58
CA TYR A 190 17.46 10.28 9.33
C TYR A 190 16.19 9.47 9.56
N VAL A 191 15.25 9.56 8.61
CA VAL A 191 14.11 8.64 8.50
C VAL A 191 14.38 7.67 7.36
N VAL A 192 14.30 6.38 7.61
CA VAL A 192 14.51 5.36 6.57
C VAL A 192 13.23 4.55 6.38
N CYS A 193 12.76 4.50 5.15
CA CYS A 193 11.74 3.57 4.72
C CYS A 193 12.39 2.32 4.14
N ASN A 194 12.21 1.18 4.81
CA ASN A 194 12.60 -0.13 4.31
C ASN A 194 11.50 -0.67 3.39
N ALA A 195 11.76 -0.62 2.08
CA ALA A 195 10.95 -1.18 1.00
C ALA A 195 11.64 -2.39 0.34
N ASP A 196 12.52 -3.08 1.05
CA ASP A 196 13.18 -4.32 0.61
C ASP A 196 12.32 -5.53 1.00
N GLU A 197 11.17 -5.66 0.33
CA GLU A 197 10.23 -6.78 0.51
C GLU A 197 10.79 -8.02 -0.21
N GLY A 198 11.77 -8.67 0.42
CA GLY A 198 12.47 -9.83 -0.11
C GLY A 198 11.75 -11.17 0.09
N ASP A 199 10.79 -11.23 1.02
CA ASP A 199 10.09 -12.47 1.39
C ASP A 199 9.31 -13.04 0.20
N PRO A 200 9.56 -14.30 -0.21
CA PRO A 200 8.82 -14.93 -1.29
C PRO A 200 7.32 -14.91 -0.99
N GLY A 201 6.57 -14.20 -1.83
CA GLY A 201 5.13 -14.06 -1.66
C GLY A 201 4.64 -12.79 -1.01
N ALA A 202 5.52 -12.01 -0.42
CA ALA A 202 5.19 -10.68 0.07
C ALA A 202 5.10 -9.71 -1.11
N PHE A 203 3.98 -8.98 -1.20
CA PHE A 203 3.78 -7.93 -2.22
C PHE A 203 2.93 -6.76 -1.67
N MET A 204 2.83 -6.63 -0.36
CA MET A 204 2.04 -5.58 0.27
C MET A 204 2.74 -4.24 0.14
N ASP A 205 4.02 -4.19 0.47
CA ASP A 205 4.80 -2.97 0.40
C ASP A 205 4.82 -2.49 -1.05
N ARG A 206 5.04 -3.42 -1.99
CA ARG A 206 4.87 -3.15 -3.41
C ARG A 206 3.50 -2.56 -3.75
N SER A 207 2.41 -3.13 -3.24
CA SER A 207 1.05 -2.67 -3.54
C SER A 207 0.77 -1.25 -3.03
N ILE A 208 1.37 -0.89 -1.89
CA ILE A 208 1.27 0.47 -1.32
C ILE A 208 2.09 1.44 -2.17
N LEU A 209 3.35 1.12 -2.48
CA LEU A 209 4.21 2.01 -3.26
C LEU A 209 3.71 2.19 -4.70
N GLU A 210 3.14 1.14 -5.30
CA GLU A 210 2.52 1.23 -6.61
C GLU A 210 1.16 1.95 -6.58
N GLY A 211 0.42 1.90 -5.47
CA GLY A 211 -0.99 2.30 -5.44
C GLY A 211 -1.32 3.57 -4.65
N ASP A 212 -0.46 3.96 -3.72
CA ASP A 212 -0.62 5.10 -2.83
C ASP A 212 0.75 5.58 -2.28
N PRO A 213 1.70 5.97 -3.15
CA PRO A 213 3.06 6.36 -2.73
C PRO A 213 3.07 7.59 -1.81
N HIS A 214 2.16 8.56 -2.02
CA HIS A 214 2.06 9.75 -1.19
C HIS A 214 1.76 9.44 0.27
N SER A 215 1.04 8.35 0.57
CA SER A 215 0.81 7.93 1.96
C SER A 215 2.09 7.59 2.73
N VAL A 216 3.12 7.11 2.03
CA VAL A 216 4.43 6.81 2.61
C VAL A 216 5.22 8.10 2.78
N LEU A 217 5.23 8.99 1.78
CA LEU A 217 5.91 10.28 1.84
C LEU A 217 5.37 11.16 2.96
N GLU A 218 4.05 11.28 3.08
CA GLU A 218 3.38 12.02 4.16
C GLU A 218 3.80 11.47 5.53
N ALA A 219 3.79 10.16 5.70
CA ALA A 219 4.19 9.51 6.95
C ALA A 219 5.68 9.69 7.28
N MET A 220 6.55 9.70 6.27
CA MET A 220 7.98 9.97 6.44
C MET A 220 8.21 11.41 6.91
N ALA A 221 7.53 12.39 6.32
CA ALA A 221 7.61 13.79 6.74
C ALA A 221 7.11 13.98 8.18
N ILE A 222 6.00 13.35 8.55
CA ILE A 222 5.50 13.33 9.93
C ILE A 222 6.52 12.72 10.89
N CYS A 223 7.17 11.61 10.50
CA CYS A 223 8.23 10.98 11.29
C CYS A 223 9.43 11.93 11.45
N GLY A 224 9.85 12.59 10.36
CA GLY A 224 10.94 13.56 10.34
C GLY A 224 10.69 14.70 11.32
N TYR A 225 9.49 15.29 11.27
CA TYR A 225 9.06 16.31 12.22
C TYR A 225 9.12 15.84 13.66
N CYS A 226 8.65 14.61 13.91
CA CYS A 226 8.63 14.04 15.26
C CYS A 226 10.03 13.85 15.85
N ILE A 227 10.98 13.35 15.06
CA ILE A 227 12.32 13.03 15.56
C ILE A 227 13.31 14.18 15.43
N GLY A 228 12.99 15.20 14.62
CA GLY A 228 13.90 16.29 14.24
C GLY A 228 14.87 15.88 13.13
N ALA A 229 14.39 15.15 12.12
CA ALA A 229 15.14 14.81 10.92
C ALA A 229 14.63 15.62 9.73
N ASP A 230 15.54 16.07 8.88
CA ASP A 230 15.24 16.80 7.62
C ASP A 230 15.43 15.93 6.37
N THR A 231 15.97 14.71 6.53
CA THR A 231 16.34 13.83 5.42
C THR A 231 15.70 12.46 5.57
N GLY A 232 14.97 12.04 4.54
CA GLY A 232 14.37 10.73 4.37
C GLY A 232 15.08 9.91 3.30
N LEU A 233 15.20 8.60 3.54
CA LEU A 233 15.78 7.65 2.59
C LEU A 233 14.79 6.51 2.35
N ILE A 234 14.42 6.27 1.10
CA ILE A 234 13.62 5.09 0.72
C ILE A 234 14.57 4.07 0.12
N TYR A 235 14.88 3.01 0.87
CA TYR A 235 15.64 1.88 0.36
C TYR A 235 14.68 0.90 -0.31
N ILE A 236 14.73 0.85 -1.64
CA ILE A 236 13.83 0.04 -2.47
C ILE A 236 14.62 -0.94 -3.32
N ARG A 237 14.12 -2.16 -3.40
CA ARG A 237 14.68 -3.20 -4.25
C ARG A 237 14.56 -2.87 -5.75
N ALA A 238 15.62 -3.12 -6.50
CA ALA A 238 15.67 -2.79 -7.93
C ALA A 238 14.65 -3.57 -8.78
N GLU A 239 14.12 -4.70 -8.28
CA GLU A 239 13.15 -5.53 -9.00
C GLU A 239 11.73 -4.95 -9.01
N TYR A 240 11.49 -3.77 -8.41
CA TYR A 240 10.20 -3.07 -8.39
C TYR A 240 10.20 -1.82 -9.29
N PRO A 241 10.36 -1.94 -10.63
CA PRO A 241 10.52 -0.79 -11.52
C PRO A 241 9.29 0.13 -11.52
N LEU A 242 8.08 -0.43 -11.43
CA LEU A 242 6.85 0.37 -11.39
C LEU A 242 6.75 1.19 -10.09
N ALA A 243 7.07 0.59 -8.94
CA ALA A 243 7.08 1.30 -7.67
C ALA A 243 8.12 2.42 -7.67
N ILE A 244 9.32 2.17 -8.23
CA ILE A 244 10.37 3.19 -8.39
C ILE A 244 9.87 4.35 -9.24
N GLN A 245 9.25 4.06 -10.40
CA GLN A 245 8.73 5.10 -11.29
C GLN A 245 7.69 5.97 -10.58
N ARG A 246 6.69 5.34 -9.94
CA ARG A 246 5.62 6.06 -9.25
C ARG A 246 6.10 6.83 -8.02
N LEU A 247 7.09 6.31 -7.30
CA LEU A 247 7.73 7.03 -6.21
C LEU A 247 8.45 8.28 -6.70
N LYS A 248 9.18 8.21 -7.82
CA LYS A 248 9.82 9.40 -8.41
C LYS A 248 8.77 10.45 -8.76
N THR A 249 7.72 10.06 -9.49
CA THR A 249 6.60 10.97 -9.80
C THR A 249 5.99 11.59 -8.55
N ALA A 250 5.74 10.79 -7.51
CA ALA A 250 5.15 11.27 -6.27
C ALA A 250 6.07 12.21 -5.48
N ILE A 251 7.38 11.97 -5.46
CA ILE A 251 8.37 12.84 -4.82
C ILE A 251 8.43 14.18 -5.55
N ASP A 252 8.50 14.15 -6.89
CA ASP A 252 8.55 15.38 -7.70
C ASP A 252 7.26 16.21 -7.51
N GLN A 253 6.09 15.56 -7.58
CA GLN A 253 4.80 16.22 -7.30
C GLN A 253 4.73 16.78 -5.87
N ALA A 254 5.23 16.06 -4.87
CA ALA A 254 5.22 16.52 -3.49
C ALA A 254 6.12 17.75 -3.28
N ARG A 255 7.27 17.82 -3.98
CA ARG A 255 8.14 19.00 -4.01
C ARG A 255 7.47 20.18 -4.71
N ASP A 256 6.86 19.95 -5.87
CA ASP A 256 6.17 20.99 -6.64
C ASP A 256 4.99 21.60 -5.86
N TYR A 257 4.27 20.79 -5.08
CA TYR A 257 3.18 21.23 -4.20
C TYR A 257 3.66 21.87 -2.88
N GLY A 258 4.96 21.87 -2.60
CA GLY A 258 5.51 22.41 -1.35
C GLY A 258 5.16 21.60 -0.10
N VAL A 259 4.82 20.32 -0.25
CA VAL A 259 4.55 19.38 0.86
C VAL A 259 5.77 18.50 1.19
N LEU A 260 6.89 18.76 0.51
CA LEU A 260 8.20 18.13 0.65
C LEU A 260 9.26 19.15 0.20
N GLY A 261 10.46 19.12 0.77
CA GLY A 261 11.51 20.11 0.56
C GLY A 261 11.62 21.11 1.72
N ASN A 262 11.71 22.40 1.40
CA ASN A 262 11.94 23.45 2.40
C ASN A 262 10.64 24.15 2.81
N ASP A 263 10.58 24.59 4.06
CA ASP A 263 9.53 25.42 4.65
C ASP A 263 8.12 24.87 4.38
N ILE A 264 7.93 23.58 4.69
CA ILE A 264 6.67 22.87 4.44
C ILE A 264 5.53 23.58 5.19
N PHE A 265 4.51 23.98 4.44
CA PHE A 265 3.38 24.80 4.90
C PHE A 265 3.74 26.15 5.56
N GLY A 266 4.93 26.69 5.32
CA GLY A 266 5.37 27.95 5.94
C GLY A 266 5.68 27.82 7.44
N THR A 267 5.99 26.61 7.91
CA THR A 267 6.20 26.31 9.34
C THR A 267 7.67 26.39 9.77
N GLY A 268 8.59 26.58 8.83
CA GLY A 268 10.04 26.47 9.02
C GLY A 268 10.57 25.03 9.06
N PHE A 269 9.70 24.02 8.96
CA PHE A 269 10.11 22.62 8.91
C PHE A 269 10.54 22.21 7.49
N ASN A 270 11.73 21.62 7.38
CA ASN A 270 12.28 21.11 6.13
C ASN A 270 12.31 19.59 6.18
N PHE A 271 11.90 18.93 5.11
CA PHE A 271 12.04 17.48 4.95
C PHE A 271 12.07 17.08 3.49
N ASP A 272 13.16 16.45 3.04
CA ASP A 272 13.28 15.91 1.69
C ASP A 272 13.60 14.41 1.68
N VAL A 273 13.34 13.74 0.55
CA VAL A 273 13.46 12.28 0.42
C VAL A 273 14.29 11.90 -0.79
N GLU A 274 15.20 10.95 -0.59
CA GLU A 274 15.99 10.32 -1.66
C GLU A 274 15.67 8.83 -1.79
N ILE A 275 15.75 8.31 -3.02
CA ILE A 275 15.62 6.88 -3.30
C ILE A 275 17.01 6.24 -3.33
N ARG A 276 17.16 5.12 -2.59
CA ARG A 276 18.35 4.27 -2.59
C ARG A 276 17.98 2.89 -3.15
N TYR A 277 18.75 2.42 -4.11
CA TYR A 277 18.49 1.16 -4.80
C TYR A 277 19.19 0.00 -4.09
N GLY A 278 18.43 -1.05 -3.77
CA GLY A 278 18.97 -2.32 -3.31
C GLY A 278 19.53 -3.17 -4.45
N ALA A 279 20.57 -3.95 -4.16
CA ALA A 279 21.28 -4.79 -5.12
C ALA A 279 20.82 -6.27 -5.11
N GLY A 280 19.56 -6.53 -4.77
CA GLY A 280 18.96 -7.87 -4.81
C GLY A 280 19.38 -8.82 -3.67
N ALA A 281 19.94 -8.30 -2.58
CA ALA A 281 20.37 -9.08 -1.43
C ALA A 281 19.26 -9.19 -0.37
N PHE A 282 18.66 -10.37 -0.20
CA PHE A 282 17.58 -10.62 0.78
C PHE A 282 17.94 -10.20 2.21
N VAL A 283 19.21 -10.37 2.62
CA VAL A 283 19.70 -9.98 3.95
C VAL A 283 19.55 -8.48 4.21
N CYS A 284 19.53 -7.63 3.18
CA CYS A 284 19.32 -6.19 3.31
C CYS A 284 17.90 -5.81 3.75
N GLY A 285 16.99 -6.76 3.92
CA GLY A 285 15.73 -6.55 4.64
C GLY A 285 15.94 -6.33 6.15
N GLU A 286 17.08 -6.76 6.70
CA GLU A 286 17.46 -6.52 8.10
C GLU A 286 17.95 -5.07 8.27
N GLU A 287 17.55 -4.39 9.36
CA GLU A 287 17.73 -2.93 9.50
C GLU A 287 19.19 -2.45 9.48
N THR A 288 20.14 -3.21 10.01
CA THR A 288 21.57 -2.84 10.01
C THR A 288 22.26 -3.19 8.70
N ALA A 289 21.92 -4.34 8.11
CA ALA A 289 22.37 -4.72 6.77
C ALA A 289 21.90 -3.71 5.71
N LEU A 290 20.66 -3.23 5.83
CA LEU A 290 20.10 -2.16 5.00
C LEU A 290 20.93 -0.88 5.09
N ILE A 291 21.28 -0.46 6.31
CA ILE A 291 22.08 0.74 6.55
C ILE A 291 23.46 0.62 5.90
N HIS A 292 24.15 -0.50 6.12
CA HIS A 292 25.44 -0.76 5.47
C HIS A 292 25.33 -0.70 3.94
N SER A 293 24.27 -1.29 3.37
CA SER A 293 24.05 -1.24 1.92
C SER A 293 23.82 0.19 1.43
N MET A 294 23.12 1.04 2.17
CA MET A 294 22.92 2.46 1.82
C MET A 294 24.21 3.28 1.91
N GLU A 295 25.16 2.85 2.74
CA GLU A 295 26.49 3.44 2.89
C GLU A 295 27.49 2.96 1.84
N GLY A 296 27.08 2.03 0.97
CA GLY A 296 27.95 1.43 -0.05
C GLY A 296 28.84 0.31 0.49
N LEU A 297 28.61 -0.13 1.73
CA LEU A 297 29.27 -1.28 2.34
C LEU A 297 28.51 -2.57 2.00
N ARG A 298 29.14 -3.71 2.32
CA ARG A 298 28.47 -5.01 2.22
C ARG A 298 27.33 -5.08 3.24
N GLY A 299 26.14 -5.49 2.80
CA GLY A 299 24.94 -5.62 3.62
C GLY A 299 25.01 -6.78 4.63
N GLU A 300 25.90 -6.68 5.59
CA GLU A 300 26.05 -7.65 6.68
C GLU A 300 25.39 -7.10 7.96
N PRO A 301 24.54 -7.89 8.64
CA PRO A 301 23.95 -7.47 9.91
C PRO A 301 25.00 -7.25 11.00
N THR A 302 24.76 -6.28 11.87
CA THR A 302 25.62 -6.01 13.04
C THR A 302 24.96 -6.42 14.33
N VAL A 303 25.80 -6.71 15.34
CA VAL A 303 25.36 -7.00 16.69
C VAL A 303 24.88 -5.69 17.33
N LYS A 304 23.68 -5.71 17.92
CA LYS A 304 23.10 -4.61 18.68
C LYS A 304 23.34 -4.90 20.17
N PRO A 305 23.72 -3.91 21.00
CA PRO A 305 23.87 -2.47 20.73
C PRO A 305 25.19 -2.08 20.01
N PRO A 306 25.26 -0.88 19.39
CA PRO A 306 24.24 0.18 19.39
C PRO A 306 23.05 -0.13 18.46
N PHE A 307 21.87 0.38 18.81
CA PHE A 307 20.71 0.30 17.94
C PHE A 307 20.73 1.42 16.90
N PRO A 308 20.13 1.23 15.71
CA PRO A 308 20.06 2.29 14.69
C PRO A 308 19.42 3.60 15.17
N ALA A 309 18.51 3.50 16.15
CA ALA A 309 17.88 4.66 16.77
C ALA A 309 18.87 5.58 17.49
N GLU A 310 20.03 5.05 17.92
CA GLU A 310 21.12 5.80 18.55
C GLU A 310 22.25 6.08 17.55
N ARG A 311 22.71 5.04 16.84
CA ARG A 311 23.78 5.12 15.84
C ARG A 311 23.45 4.22 14.66
N GLY A 312 22.95 4.82 13.59
CA GLY A 312 22.54 4.16 12.35
C GLY A 312 23.28 4.73 11.15
N TYR A 313 22.55 5.22 10.14
CA TYR A 313 23.11 5.74 8.90
C TYR A 313 24.08 6.89 9.15
N LYS A 314 25.30 6.76 8.62
CA LYS A 314 26.45 7.68 8.81
C LYS A 314 26.75 7.95 10.28
N ASP A 315 26.61 6.93 11.12
CA ASP A 315 26.74 7.01 12.58
C ASP A 315 25.78 8.03 13.25
N LYS A 316 24.65 8.36 12.60
CA LYS A 316 23.64 9.27 13.14
C LYS A 316 22.38 8.53 13.59
N PRO A 317 21.61 9.06 14.57
CA PRO A 317 20.32 8.51 14.96
C PRO A 317 19.39 8.33 13.75
N THR A 318 18.95 7.11 13.52
CA THR A 318 18.21 6.73 12.31
C THR A 318 16.96 5.95 12.67
N ASN A 319 15.80 6.41 12.20
CA ASN A 319 14.54 5.74 12.41
C ASN A 319 14.15 4.90 11.19
N VAL A 320 14.37 3.58 11.26
CA VAL A 320 14.01 2.64 10.19
C VAL A 320 12.60 2.09 10.39
N ASN A 321 11.69 2.31 9.44
CA ASN A 321 10.33 1.75 9.41
C ASN A 321 10.03 1.05 8.09
N ASN A 322 9.19 0.01 8.15
CA ASN A 322 8.66 -0.67 6.97
C ASN A 322 7.53 0.15 6.30
N VAL A 323 7.33 -0.03 4.99
CA VAL A 323 6.30 0.65 4.18
C VAL A 323 4.89 0.52 4.77
N GLU A 324 4.41 -0.69 5.09
CA GLU A 324 3.08 -0.88 5.70
C GLU A 324 2.97 -0.12 7.03
N THR A 325 4.06 -0.05 7.80
CA THR A 325 4.06 0.69 9.08
C THR A 325 3.80 2.18 8.85
N LEU A 326 4.50 2.78 7.88
CA LEU A 326 4.35 4.19 7.52
C LEU A 326 2.96 4.50 6.96
N ALA A 327 2.43 3.64 6.08
CA ALA A 327 1.10 3.84 5.48
C ALA A 327 -0.06 3.91 6.49
N ASN A 328 0.14 3.42 7.73
CA ASN A 328 -0.84 3.50 8.81
C ASN A 328 -0.77 4.82 9.62
N ILE A 329 0.28 5.63 9.49
CA ILE A 329 0.52 6.82 10.33
C ILE A 329 -0.54 7.90 10.08
N ALA A 330 -0.74 8.33 8.83
CA ALA A 330 -1.69 9.40 8.51
C ALA A 330 -3.14 9.07 8.95
N PRO A 331 -3.68 7.86 8.68
CA PRO A 331 -4.99 7.46 9.22
C PRO A 331 -5.12 7.53 10.74
N ILE A 332 -4.06 7.17 11.49
CA ILE A 332 -4.05 7.24 12.96
C ILE A 332 -4.17 8.69 13.43
N LEU A 333 -3.48 9.63 12.77
CA LEU A 333 -3.51 11.04 13.15
C LEU A 333 -4.84 11.72 12.81
N LEU A 334 -5.43 11.38 11.66
CA LEU A 334 -6.71 11.97 11.23
C LEU A 334 -7.88 11.46 12.07
N LYS A 335 -7.96 10.14 12.28
CA LYS A 335 -9.10 9.49 12.93
C LYS A 335 -8.89 9.23 14.43
N GLY A 336 -7.73 9.61 14.96
CA GLY A 336 -7.35 9.42 16.36
C GLY A 336 -6.78 8.03 16.67
N SER A 337 -6.17 7.90 17.85
CA SER A 337 -5.60 6.64 18.35
C SER A 337 -6.64 5.51 18.45
N GLU A 338 -7.92 5.85 18.51
CA GLU A 338 -9.03 4.91 18.48
C GLU A 338 -9.34 4.33 17.10
N CYS A 339 -8.82 4.87 16.01
CA CYS A 339 -8.93 4.24 14.68
C CYS A 339 -7.78 3.26 14.42
N SER A 340 -6.80 3.22 15.33
CA SER A 340 -5.65 2.34 15.22
C SER A 340 -6.08 0.87 15.22
N VAL A 341 -5.15 0.04 14.76
CA VAL A 341 -5.33 -1.41 14.72
C VAL A 341 -5.81 -1.91 16.08
N ARG A 342 -5.45 -1.29 17.23
CA ARG A 342 -5.88 -1.69 18.58
C ARG A 342 -7.40 -1.62 18.84
N SER A 343 -8.12 -0.64 18.31
CA SER A 343 -9.58 -0.54 18.48
C SER A 343 -10.34 -1.39 17.47
N VAL A 344 -9.79 -1.54 16.26
CA VAL A 344 -10.23 -2.59 15.33
C VAL A 344 -9.91 -3.97 15.92
N MET A 345 -8.82 -4.12 16.69
CA MET A 345 -8.34 -5.36 17.33
C MET A 345 -9.15 -5.74 18.58
N LYS A 346 -9.66 -4.76 19.35
CA LYS A 346 -10.58 -5.01 20.47
C LYS A 346 -11.94 -5.52 19.97
N ARG A 347 -12.40 -5.08 18.79
CA ARG A 347 -13.64 -5.57 18.14
C ARG A 347 -13.44 -6.79 17.25
N ALA A 348 -12.25 -6.97 16.67
CA ALA A 348 -11.90 -8.09 15.81
C ALA A 348 -10.56 -8.66 16.25
N LYS A 349 -10.58 -9.84 16.88
CA LYS A 349 -9.39 -10.58 17.34
C LYS A 349 -8.22 -10.42 16.34
N GLU A 350 -7.24 -9.63 16.77
CA GLU A 350 -5.90 -9.35 16.22
C GLU A 350 -5.60 -9.54 14.71
N PRO A 351 -5.71 -8.62 13.75
CA PRO A 351 -5.40 -9.01 12.36
C PRO A 351 -3.91 -8.88 11.95
N ARG A 352 -3.39 -9.88 11.23
CA ARG A 352 -2.19 -9.84 10.36
C ARG A 352 -2.66 -9.97 8.91
N PHE A 353 -1.98 -9.31 7.98
CA PHE A 353 -2.23 -9.53 6.56
C PHE A 353 -1.26 -10.59 6.05
N LEU A 354 -1.77 -11.52 5.25
CA LEU A 354 -0.95 -12.49 4.53
C LEU A 354 -1.16 -12.26 3.04
N PRO A 355 -0.13 -11.84 2.29
CA PRO A 355 -0.16 -11.99 0.86
C PRO A 355 -0.08 -13.49 0.54
N TRP A 356 -1.01 -13.99 -0.27
CA TRP A 356 -1.14 -15.43 -0.54
C TRP A 356 -0.73 -15.76 -1.97
N PRO A 357 0.53 -16.19 -2.18
CA PRO A 357 0.94 -16.83 -3.41
C PRO A 357 0.85 -18.38 -3.34
N GLY A 358 0.77 -19.04 -4.49
CA GLY A 358 0.96 -20.49 -4.62
C GLY A 358 -0.20 -21.22 -5.30
N ARG A 359 -0.10 -22.55 -5.46
CA ARG A 359 -1.11 -23.40 -6.13
C ARG A 359 -2.45 -23.43 -5.36
N SER A 360 -3.21 -22.34 -5.47
CA SER A 360 -4.50 -22.12 -4.86
C SER A 360 -5.35 -21.26 -5.78
N THR A 361 -6.66 -21.25 -5.57
CA THR A 361 -7.66 -20.49 -6.35
C THR A 361 -8.16 -19.26 -5.60
N MET A 362 -7.33 -18.66 -4.75
CA MET A 362 -7.65 -17.38 -4.11
C MET A 362 -6.35 -16.61 -3.90
N TRP A 363 -5.94 -15.88 -4.93
CA TRP A 363 -4.76 -15.01 -4.90
C TRP A 363 -5.17 -13.57 -4.57
N GLY A 364 -4.57 -13.02 -3.52
CA GLY A 364 -4.83 -11.65 -3.10
C GLY A 364 -4.30 -11.34 -1.70
N LEU A 365 -4.62 -10.14 -1.22
CA LEU A 365 -4.31 -9.70 0.14
C LEU A 365 -5.47 -10.09 1.07
N LEU A 366 -5.22 -11.02 2.00
CA LEU A 366 -6.20 -11.47 2.99
C LEU A 366 -5.77 -11.06 4.40
N ARG A 367 -6.75 -10.65 5.23
CA ARG A 367 -6.53 -10.20 6.61
C ARG A 367 -7.13 -11.23 7.59
N TYR A 368 -6.33 -11.74 8.54
CA TYR A 368 -6.78 -12.77 9.52
C TYR A 368 -6.27 -12.51 10.96
N PRO A 369 -6.99 -12.98 12.00
CA PRO A 369 -6.56 -12.93 13.41
C PRO A 369 -5.14 -13.51 13.73
N TRP A 370 -4.43 -12.97 14.73
CA TRP A 370 -3.03 -13.20 15.15
C TRP A 370 -2.99 -14.33 16.18
N ALA A 371 -4.03 -14.41 17.03
CA ALA A 371 -4.33 -15.52 17.92
C ALA A 371 -5.12 -16.66 17.26
N LEU A 372 -5.06 -16.83 15.93
CA LEU A 372 -5.53 -18.07 15.31
C LEU A 372 -4.48 -19.16 15.58
N PRO A 373 -4.85 -20.27 16.26
CA PRO A 373 -3.96 -21.43 16.32
C PRO A 373 -3.54 -21.81 14.90
N CYS A 374 -2.27 -22.18 14.68
CA CYS A 374 -1.78 -22.56 13.34
C CYS A 374 -2.68 -23.61 12.68
N ALA A 375 -3.28 -24.52 13.45
CA ALA A 375 -4.26 -25.49 12.98
C ALA A 375 -5.55 -24.86 12.44
N LYS A 376 -6.05 -23.79 13.07
CA LYS A 376 -7.28 -23.09 12.66
C LYS A 376 -7.03 -22.15 11.49
N LEU A 377 -5.85 -21.53 11.42
CA LEU A 377 -5.38 -20.84 10.23
C LEU A 377 -5.19 -21.85 9.09
N PHE A 378 -4.57 -23.01 9.33
CA PHE A 378 -4.45 -24.09 8.35
C PHE A 378 -5.81 -24.60 7.90
N LEU A 379 -6.83 -24.68 8.76
CA LEU A 379 -8.20 -25.05 8.36
C LEU A 379 -8.86 -23.97 7.49
N ILE A 380 -8.76 -22.69 7.86
CA ILE A 380 -9.24 -21.58 7.02
C ILE A 380 -8.51 -21.57 5.68
N LEU A 381 -7.20 -21.79 5.68
CA LEU A 381 -6.36 -21.83 4.49
C LEU A 381 -6.60 -23.11 3.67
N ALA A 382 -6.94 -24.24 4.29
CA ALA A 382 -7.32 -25.48 3.63
C ALA A 382 -8.73 -25.37 3.04
N GLU A 383 -9.63 -24.61 3.66
CA GLU A 383 -10.97 -24.31 3.16
C GLU A 383 -10.92 -23.34 1.98
N VAL A 384 -10.06 -22.32 2.05
CA VAL A 384 -9.69 -21.45 0.91
C VAL A 384 -8.94 -22.24 -0.18
N SER A 385 -8.10 -23.21 0.20
CA SER A 385 -7.34 -24.07 -0.72
C SER A 385 -8.14 -25.25 -1.27
N LYS A 386 -9.32 -25.61 -0.75
CA LYS A 386 -10.19 -26.65 -1.33
C LYS A 386 -10.70 -26.25 -2.72
N ALA A 387 -10.68 -24.95 -3.01
CA ALA A 387 -10.96 -24.45 -4.35
C ALA A 387 -9.75 -24.62 -5.30
N ALA A 388 -8.53 -24.91 -4.81
CA ALA A 388 -7.32 -25.06 -5.63
C ALA A 388 -7.51 -26.09 -6.75
N LYS A 389 -7.12 -25.79 -8.00
CA LYS A 389 -7.10 -26.72 -9.16
C LYS A 389 -6.16 -27.94 -9.00
N SER A 390 -5.73 -28.27 -7.79
CA SER A 390 -4.85 -29.39 -7.45
C SER A 390 -5.67 -30.51 -6.84
N SER A 391 -5.71 -31.67 -7.49
CA SER A 391 -6.30 -32.93 -6.97
C SER A 391 -5.58 -33.49 -5.73
N ARG A 392 -4.54 -32.81 -5.23
CA ARG A 392 -3.75 -33.23 -4.06
C ARG A 392 -4.00 -32.30 -2.88
N PRO A 393 -4.20 -32.84 -1.66
CA PRO A 393 -4.41 -32.05 -0.45
C PRO A 393 -3.17 -31.19 -0.13
N CYS A 394 -3.39 -29.99 0.40
CA CYS A 394 -2.35 -29.10 0.89
C CYS A 394 -1.54 -29.81 1.99
N ARG A 395 -0.24 -30.03 1.77
CA ARG A 395 0.64 -30.72 2.73
C ARG A 395 1.41 -29.79 3.66
N ARG A 396 1.67 -28.56 3.25
CA ARG A 396 2.44 -27.55 3.99
C ARG A 396 2.02 -26.15 3.55
N VAL A 397 1.90 -25.25 4.52
CA VAL A 397 1.73 -23.81 4.30
C VAL A 397 2.92 -23.12 4.91
N ASP A 398 3.57 -22.25 4.14
CA ASP A 398 4.54 -21.29 4.67
C ASP A 398 3.82 -19.97 4.95
N LEU A 399 3.92 -19.49 6.19
CA LEU A 399 3.22 -18.30 6.65
C LEU A 399 4.12 -17.05 6.69
N ARG A 400 5.43 -17.18 6.43
CA ARG A 400 6.39 -16.08 6.60
C ARG A 400 7.46 -15.99 5.51
N GLY A 401 7.32 -16.73 4.42
CA GLY A 401 8.34 -16.77 3.38
C GLY A 401 9.54 -17.63 3.82
N ALA A 402 10.56 -17.68 2.97
CA ALA A 402 11.76 -18.47 3.23
C ALA A 402 12.59 -17.83 4.36
N ALA A 403 12.52 -18.42 5.55
CA ALA A 403 13.42 -18.13 6.68
C ALA A 403 14.73 -18.93 6.58
#